data_AF-A0A841JXB5-F1
#
_entry.id   AF-A0A841JXB5-F1
#
_cell.length_a   1.000
_cell.length_b   1.000
_cell.length_c   1.000
_cell.angle_alpha   90.00
_cell.angle_beta   90.00
_cell.angle_gamma   90.00
#
_symmetry.space_group_name_H-M   'P 1'
#
loop_
_entity.id
_entity.type
_entity.pdbx_description
1 polymer ?
#
loop_
_entity_poly.entity_id
_entity_poly.type
_entity_poly.pdbx_seq_one_letter_code
_entity_poly.pdbx_strand_id
1 'polypeptide(L)'
;MPKNTPPPSDPSAAQLKPQDASTPQPVFAQPEPSPDPTGFKTPVTDQKDKEIANLEPVPQPVGNAVEPVLTLAQVYGDQGAAKTAAIQSAGQIVFHSVGDTGSVDGPSTQSLVADKMVSDFTEDDDADVPSFLFHLGDVVYYFGEATYYYDQFYEPYRSYPAPIVAMAGNHDGVVYSSDSAPTLEAFLNNFCAPSPVVTPDAGGLSRTAMIQPGVYFTFDAPFVRVLGLYSNVLEDPGVISDENGSNTVLDQRQVAFLTAALQRIVSEKYVGAVIIAVHHPPFTGGTDHGGSPQMLADIDSACTAAGFWPHAVLSGHSHNYQRYTRTVNNTETPYIVAGCGGHSPLSTIRGTYRTPYTIDDTLTLNSYDDTDYGYLRLVVNAETLTIEFHPEADGGVTKTPDDTVTVNLSTRALS
;
A
#
# COMPACT_ATOMS: atom_id res chain seq x y z
N MET A 1 46.45 -9.72 36.59
CA MET A 1 45.16 -9.01 36.47
C MET A 1 45.14 -8.30 35.11
N PRO A 2 44.42 -8.83 34.11
CA PRO A 2 44.25 -8.13 32.85
C PRO A 2 43.08 -7.14 32.95
N LYS A 3 43.25 -5.97 32.35
CA LYS A 3 42.26 -4.88 32.27
C LYS A 3 41.18 -5.26 31.26
N ASN A 4 39.91 -5.20 31.69
CA ASN A 4 38.75 -5.31 30.82
C ASN A 4 38.63 -4.06 29.93
N THR A 5 38.69 -4.25 28.62
CA THR A 5 38.17 -3.32 27.61
C THR A 5 36.66 -3.53 27.45
N PRO A 6 35.86 -2.46 27.27
CA PRO A 6 34.43 -2.61 26.99
C PRO A 6 34.19 -3.09 25.54
N PRO A 7 33.06 -3.77 25.26
CA PRO A 7 32.72 -4.23 23.92
C PRO A 7 32.33 -3.04 23.00
N PRO A 8 32.46 -3.21 21.67
CA PRO A 8 32.07 -2.20 20.70
C PRO A 8 30.56 -1.97 20.69
N SER A 9 30.15 -0.73 20.48
CA SER A 9 28.76 -0.30 20.33
C SER A 9 28.15 -0.83 19.03
N ASP A 10 26.96 -1.40 19.15
CA ASP A 10 26.09 -1.89 18.09
C ASP A 10 25.65 -0.75 17.14
N PRO A 11 25.68 -0.90 15.80
CA PRO A 11 25.26 0.15 14.88
C PRO A 11 23.73 0.25 14.63
N SER A 12 22.90 -0.57 15.28
CA SER A 12 21.46 -0.70 14.98
C SER A 12 20.53 0.30 15.72
N ALA A 13 20.80 1.61 15.63
CA ALA A 13 19.87 2.60 16.17
C ALA A 13 20.01 3.97 15.48
N ALA A 14 19.59 4.07 14.23
CA ALA A 14 19.33 5.37 13.63
C ALA A 14 18.06 5.97 14.24
N GLN A 15 18.21 6.70 15.35
CA GLN A 15 17.12 7.51 15.92
C GLN A 15 16.93 8.77 15.09
N LEU A 16 15.77 8.90 14.45
CA LEU A 16 15.35 10.11 13.74
C LEU A 16 15.16 11.27 14.74
N LYS A 17 15.87 12.39 14.54
CA LYS A 17 15.83 13.58 15.41
C LYS A 17 14.70 14.55 15.00
N PRO A 18 14.05 15.28 15.94
CA PRO A 18 13.10 16.34 15.59
C PRO A 18 13.81 17.63 15.16
N GLN A 19 13.23 18.39 14.22
CA GLN A 19 13.77 19.64 13.68
C GLN A 19 12.81 20.83 13.80
N ASP A 20 13.39 22.03 13.88
CA ASP A 20 12.76 23.34 13.76
C ASP A 20 13.62 24.19 12.77
N ALA A 21 13.13 24.34 11.54
CA ALA A 21 13.53 25.22 10.43
C ALA A 21 12.39 25.10 9.39
N SER A 22 12.04 26.16 8.64
CA SER A 22 10.92 26.15 7.69
C SER A 22 10.86 24.84 6.90
N THR A 23 9.88 24.00 7.21
CA THR A 23 9.87 22.62 6.76
C THR A 23 9.89 22.58 5.23
N PRO A 24 10.80 21.81 4.60
CA PRO A 24 10.78 21.61 3.15
C PRO A 24 9.38 21.22 2.69
N GLN A 25 8.90 21.88 1.63
CA GLN A 25 7.56 21.62 1.11
C GLN A 25 7.59 20.42 0.17
N PRO A 26 6.56 19.56 0.21
CA PRO A 26 6.48 18.41 -0.66
C PRO A 26 6.25 18.84 -2.11
N VAL A 27 6.84 18.10 -3.04
CA VAL A 27 6.59 18.22 -4.47
C VAL A 27 6.14 16.86 -4.97
N PHE A 28 4.97 16.81 -5.60
CA PHE A 28 4.36 15.54 -6.01
C PHE A 28 4.58 15.20 -7.47
N ALA A 29 4.81 16.17 -8.35
CA ALA A 29 4.99 15.89 -9.76
C ALA A 29 6.00 16.83 -10.40
N GLN A 30 6.50 16.42 -11.56
CA GLN A 30 7.20 17.25 -12.51
C GLN A 30 6.61 16.97 -13.91
N PRO A 31 5.44 17.55 -14.23
CA PRO A 31 4.73 17.27 -15.49
C PRO A 31 5.38 17.95 -16.71
N GLU A 32 6.66 18.31 -16.65
CA GLU A 32 7.36 18.85 -17.81
C GLU A 32 7.40 17.80 -18.91
N PRO A 33 6.99 18.12 -20.15
CA PRO A 33 7.00 17.14 -21.23
C PRO A 33 8.42 16.61 -21.49
N SER A 34 8.63 15.33 -21.22
CA SER A 34 9.76 14.55 -21.72
C SER A 34 9.26 13.39 -22.57
N PRO A 35 10.04 12.92 -23.55
CA PRO A 35 9.68 11.73 -24.32
C PRO A 35 9.36 10.56 -23.39
N ASP A 36 8.40 9.72 -23.79
CA ASP A 36 8.11 8.51 -23.05
C ASP A 36 9.34 7.59 -23.06
N PRO A 37 9.68 6.97 -21.92
CA PRO A 37 10.81 6.08 -21.85
C PRO A 37 10.53 4.84 -22.73
N THR A 38 11.45 4.51 -23.63
CA THR A 38 11.35 3.30 -24.47
C THR A 38 11.95 2.07 -23.80
N GLY A 39 12.39 2.19 -22.54
CA GLY A 39 13.08 1.17 -21.74
C GLY A 39 13.69 1.79 -20.48
N PHE A 40 14.20 0.96 -19.58
CA PHE A 40 14.82 1.42 -18.33
C PHE A 40 16.20 2.05 -18.55
N LYS A 41 16.51 3.10 -17.80
CA LYS A 41 17.87 3.65 -17.70
C LYS A 41 18.81 2.66 -17.02
N THR A 42 18.32 1.97 -16.01
CA THR A 42 18.96 0.88 -15.29
C THR A 42 18.16 -0.40 -15.56
N PRO A 43 18.55 -1.21 -16.56
CA PRO A 43 17.91 -2.51 -16.78
C PRO A 43 18.04 -3.38 -15.55
N VAL A 44 17.04 -4.21 -15.30
CA VAL A 44 17.13 -5.17 -14.20
C VAL A 44 18.06 -6.33 -14.57
N THR A 45 18.95 -6.73 -13.66
CA THR A 45 20.04 -7.71 -13.97
C THR A 45 20.12 -8.92 -13.04
N ASP A 46 19.35 -8.91 -11.97
CA ASP A 46 19.26 -9.88 -10.88
C ASP A 46 18.02 -10.79 -11.00
N GLN A 47 17.32 -10.77 -12.14
CA GLN A 47 16.12 -11.59 -12.39
C GLN A 47 16.34 -13.11 -12.25
N LYS A 48 17.60 -13.54 -12.28
CA LYS A 48 18.03 -14.94 -12.11
C LYS A 48 18.14 -15.35 -10.65
N ASP A 49 18.24 -14.37 -9.76
CA ASP A 49 18.40 -14.59 -8.35
C ASP A 49 17.01 -14.94 -7.77
N LYS A 50 16.96 -15.62 -6.61
CA LYS A 50 15.73 -16.20 -6.06
C LYS A 50 15.33 -15.55 -4.75
N GLU A 51 14.04 -15.30 -4.55
CA GLU A 51 13.52 -14.85 -3.25
C GLU A 51 14.03 -15.68 -2.08
N ILE A 52 14.12 -15.03 -0.93
CA ILE A 52 14.61 -15.62 0.31
C ILE A 52 13.45 -16.33 0.99
N ALA A 53 13.70 -17.55 1.45
CA ALA A 53 12.72 -18.32 2.23
C ALA A 53 12.66 -17.94 3.72
N ASN A 54 13.34 -16.87 4.13
CA ASN A 54 13.46 -16.47 5.53
C ASN A 54 12.85 -15.09 5.72
N LEU A 55 12.26 -14.90 6.89
CA LEU A 55 11.78 -13.61 7.33
C LEU A 55 12.95 -12.66 7.63
N GLU A 56 12.69 -11.38 7.45
CA GLU A 56 13.55 -10.28 7.87
C GLU A 56 12.89 -9.46 8.99
N PRO A 57 13.67 -8.80 9.87
CA PRO A 57 13.12 -7.98 10.94
C PRO A 57 12.31 -6.79 10.41
N VAL A 58 11.20 -6.47 11.08
CA VAL A 58 10.45 -5.22 10.80
C VAL A 58 11.07 -4.04 11.57
N PRO A 59 11.46 -2.95 10.89
CA PRO A 59 11.95 -1.74 11.55
C PRO A 59 10.93 -1.14 12.52
N GLN A 60 11.42 -0.49 13.57
CA GLN A 60 10.56 0.30 14.45
C GLN A 60 10.04 1.54 13.72
N PRO A 61 8.77 1.94 13.94
CA PRO A 61 8.28 3.21 13.48
C PRO A 61 8.90 4.36 14.28
N VAL A 62 8.80 5.57 13.75
CA VAL A 62 9.21 6.81 14.38
C VAL A 62 8.68 6.88 15.81
N GLY A 63 9.61 7.09 16.75
CA GLY A 63 9.29 7.22 18.17
C GLY A 63 8.82 5.92 18.86
N ASN A 64 8.93 4.76 18.20
CA ASN A 64 8.42 3.47 18.69
C ASN A 64 6.94 3.55 19.09
N ALA A 65 6.16 4.36 18.38
CA ALA A 65 4.73 4.51 18.65
C ALA A 65 4.02 3.17 18.43
N VAL A 66 3.10 2.82 19.35
CA VAL A 66 2.25 1.63 19.18
C VAL A 66 1.34 1.81 17.96
N GLU A 67 0.74 2.99 17.83
CA GLU A 67 0.03 3.42 16.64
C GLU A 67 0.77 4.59 15.99
N PRO A 68 1.66 4.34 15.02
CA PRO A 68 2.23 5.42 14.22
C PRO A 68 1.15 5.95 13.27
N VAL A 69 0.90 7.26 13.33
CA VAL A 69 -0.16 7.93 12.54
C VAL A 69 0.46 8.97 11.63
N LEU A 70 0.05 8.95 10.36
CA LEU A 70 0.31 9.99 9.37
C LEU A 70 -1.02 10.57 8.91
N THR A 71 -1.15 11.89 8.91
CA THR A 71 -2.36 12.56 8.42
C THR A 71 -2.17 13.07 6.99
N LEU A 72 -3.27 13.15 6.23
CA LEU A 72 -3.28 13.80 4.92
C LEU A 72 -2.75 15.24 4.99
N ALA A 73 -3.07 15.96 6.07
CA ALA A 73 -2.59 17.32 6.28
C ALA A 73 -1.05 17.38 6.38
N GLN A 74 -0.42 16.47 7.12
CA GLN A 74 1.05 16.43 7.23
C GLN A 74 1.71 16.16 5.88
N VAL A 75 1.14 15.25 5.10
CA VAL A 75 1.66 14.87 3.78
C VAL A 75 1.66 16.06 2.80
N TYR A 76 0.65 16.91 2.86
CA TYR A 76 0.52 18.10 2.00
C TYR A 76 1.32 19.31 2.49
N GLY A 77 2.08 19.20 3.59
CA GLY A 77 2.86 20.31 4.14
C GLY A 77 1.98 21.53 4.45
N ASP A 78 2.41 22.71 4.02
CA ASP A 78 1.70 23.97 4.28
C ASP A 78 0.30 24.01 3.64
N GLN A 79 0.07 23.23 2.59
CA GLN A 79 -1.24 23.12 1.92
C GLN A 79 -2.21 22.18 2.65
N GLY A 80 -1.74 21.44 3.65
CA GLY A 80 -2.52 20.37 4.29
C GLY A 80 -3.81 20.83 4.94
N ALA A 81 -3.79 21.96 5.65
CA ALA A 81 -5.00 22.50 6.29
C ALA A 81 -6.04 22.93 5.25
N ALA A 82 -5.61 23.55 4.15
CA ALA A 82 -6.50 23.96 3.07
C ALA A 82 -7.07 22.76 2.31
N LYS A 83 -6.24 21.76 2.00
CA LYS A 83 -6.67 20.52 1.31
C LYS A 83 -7.69 19.75 2.14
N THR A 84 -7.43 19.56 3.44
CA THR A 84 -8.37 18.85 4.33
C THR A 84 -9.69 19.60 4.52
N ALA A 85 -9.67 20.94 4.64
CA ALA A 85 -10.88 21.75 4.71
C ALA A 85 -11.71 21.69 3.41
N ALA A 86 -11.06 21.70 2.25
CA ALA A 86 -11.73 21.58 0.96
C ALA A 86 -12.46 20.23 0.83
N ILE A 87 -11.79 19.12 1.17
CA ILE A 87 -12.40 17.77 1.16
C ILE A 87 -13.59 17.70 2.12
N GLN A 88 -13.46 18.23 3.35
CA GLN A 88 -14.56 18.27 4.31
C GLN A 88 -15.75 19.09 3.80
N SER A 89 -15.48 20.22 3.14
CA SER A 89 -16.53 21.06 2.54
C SER A 89 -17.21 20.39 1.35
N ALA A 90 -16.48 19.61 0.56
CA ALA A 90 -17.02 18.82 -0.54
C ALA A 90 -17.88 17.64 -0.04
N GLY A 91 -17.63 17.16 1.18
CA GLY A 91 -18.37 16.04 1.77
C GLY A 91 -17.90 14.67 1.28
N GLN A 92 -16.84 14.62 0.48
CA GLN A 92 -16.33 13.42 -0.17
C GLN A 92 -14.80 13.52 -0.33
N ILE A 93 -14.12 12.37 -0.24
CA ILE A 93 -12.75 12.18 -0.66
C ILE A 93 -12.70 11.10 -1.73
N VAL A 94 -11.90 11.34 -2.78
CA VAL A 94 -11.51 10.32 -3.75
C VAL A 94 -10.02 10.04 -3.60
N PHE A 95 -9.61 8.78 -3.73
CA PHE A 95 -8.21 8.40 -3.78
C PHE A 95 -8.02 7.14 -4.61
N HIS A 96 -6.79 6.89 -5.05
CA HIS A 96 -6.46 5.67 -5.78
C HIS A 96 -5.78 4.65 -4.86
N SER A 97 -5.86 3.37 -5.25
CA SER A 97 -5.07 2.30 -4.64
C SER A 97 -4.59 1.33 -5.71
N VAL A 98 -3.33 0.91 -5.64
CA VAL A 98 -2.70 0.02 -6.63
C VAL A 98 -1.54 -0.72 -5.96
N GLY A 99 -1.33 -2.00 -6.25
CA GLY A 99 -0.13 -2.76 -5.86
C GLY A 99 0.65 -3.21 -7.08
N ASP A 100 1.87 -3.70 -6.86
CA ASP A 100 2.57 -4.54 -7.84
C ASP A 100 2.81 -3.77 -9.15
N THR A 101 3.43 -2.59 -8.99
CA THR A 101 3.55 -1.63 -10.10
C THR A 101 4.91 -1.68 -10.76
N GLY A 102 5.97 -1.98 -10.00
CA GLY A 102 7.31 -2.02 -10.56
C GLY A 102 7.39 -3.05 -11.70
N SER A 103 8.04 -2.66 -12.79
CA SER A 103 8.14 -3.50 -13.98
C SER A 103 9.56 -4.01 -14.19
N VAL A 104 9.63 -5.17 -14.80
CA VAL A 104 10.85 -5.94 -15.05
C VAL A 104 11.23 -5.96 -16.52
N ASP A 105 10.23 -5.80 -17.38
CA ASP A 105 10.35 -5.87 -18.84
C ASP A 105 10.50 -4.49 -19.48
N GLY A 106 9.98 -3.45 -18.82
CA GLY A 106 10.01 -2.07 -19.32
C GLY A 106 8.84 -1.24 -18.79
N PRO A 107 8.89 0.09 -18.98
CA PRO A 107 7.98 1.01 -18.29
C PRO A 107 6.54 0.99 -18.81
N SER A 108 6.29 0.40 -19.99
CA SER A 108 5.04 0.62 -20.73
C SER A 108 3.78 0.27 -19.96
N THR A 109 3.69 -0.91 -19.37
CA THR A 109 2.48 -1.39 -18.67
C THR A 109 2.17 -0.52 -17.45
N GLN A 110 3.18 -0.25 -16.63
CA GLN A 110 3.09 0.63 -15.47
C GLN A 110 2.74 2.08 -15.86
N SER A 111 3.39 2.62 -16.90
CA SER A 111 3.13 3.99 -17.37
C SER A 111 1.70 4.16 -17.86
N LEU A 112 1.13 3.17 -18.57
CA LEU A 112 -0.26 3.24 -19.03
C LEU A 112 -1.26 3.27 -17.86
N VAL A 113 -1.03 2.46 -16.81
CA VAL A 113 -1.83 2.50 -15.57
C VAL A 113 -1.70 3.87 -14.88
N ALA A 114 -0.47 4.39 -14.77
CA ALA A 114 -0.20 5.70 -14.19
C ALA A 114 -0.84 6.86 -14.98
N ASP A 115 -0.80 6.82 -16.31
CA ASP A 115 -1.41 7.82 -17.19
C ASP A 115 -2.94 7.81 -17.07
N LYS A 116 -3.55 6.62 -16.98
CA LYS A 116 -4.99 6.51 -16.73
C LYS A 116 -5.36 7.12 -15.38
N MET A 117 -4.62 6.81 -14.31
CA MET A 117 -4.79 7.47 -13.01
C MET A 117 -4.60 8.99 -13.08
N VAL A 118 -3.66 9.50 -13.88
CA VAL A 118 -3.47 10.95 -14.07
C VAL A 118 -4.70 11.58 -14.72
N SER A 119 -5.41 10.86 -15.58
CA SER A 119 -6.63 11.35 -16.21
C SER A 119 -7.76 11.65 -15.20
N ASP A 120 -7.77 10.99 -14.03
CA ASP A 120 -8.73 11.21 -12.93
C ASP A 120 -8.56 12.54 -12.21
N PHE A 121 -7.51 13.30 -12.52
CA PHE A 121 -7.37 14.68 -12.03
C PHE A 121 -8.12 15.72 -12.87
N THR A 122 -8.80 15.29 -13.94
CA THR A 122 -9.68 16.14 -14.75
C THR A 122 -11.11 15.65 -14.61
N GLU A 123 -11.85 16.27 -13.69
CA GLU A 123 -13.25 15.96 -13.40
C GLU A 123 -14.11 17.24 -13.47
N ASP A 124 -15.41 17.07 -13.73
CA ASP A 124 -16.37 18.17 -13.73
C ASP A 124 -16.66 18.70 -12.31
N ASP A 125 -16.56 17.83 -11.31
CA ASP A 125 -16.69 18.15 -9.89
C ASP A 125 -15.35 18.00 -9.16
N ASP A 126 -14.93 19.05 -8.46
CA ASP A 126 -13.71 19.05 -7.63
C ASP A 126 -13.75 17.98 -6.54
N ALA A 127 -14.95 17.54 -6.11
CA ALA A 127 -15.15 16.46 -5.13
C ALA A 127 -14.77 15.07 -5.67
N ASP A 128 -14.71 14.91 -6.98
CA ASP A 128 -14.37 13.65 -7.65
C ASP A 128 -12.87 13.52 -7.96
N VAL A 129 -12.11 14.61 -7.80
CA VAL A 129 -10.67 14.65 -8.04
C VAL A 129 -9.90 13.90 -6.93
N PRO A 130 -9.03 12.93 -7.28
CA PRO A 130 -8.24 12.17 -6.33
C PRO A 130 -7.36 13.05 -5.43
N SER A 131 -7.23 12.65 -4.17
CA SER A 131 -6.48 13.38 -3.15
C SER A 131 -5.13 12.74 -2.80
N PHE A 132 -4.94 11.45 -3.07
CA PHE A 132 -3.69 10.71 -2.90
C PHE A 132 -3.76 9.34 -3.61
N LEU A 133 -2.62 8.66 -3.70
CA LEU A 133 -2.50 7.25 -4.01
C LEU A 133 -2.07 6.50 -2.74
N PHE A 134 -2.74 5.38 -2.42
CA PHE A 134 -2.28 4.41 -1.43
C PHE A 134 -1.73 3.17 -2.15
N HIS A 135 -0.41 3.05 -2.23
CA HIS A 135 0.26 1.93 -2.87
C HIS A 135 0.25 0.70 -1.95
N LEU A 136 -0.11 -0.46 -2.52
CA LEU A 136 -0.34 -1.70 -1.81
C LEU A 136 0.90 -2.60 -1.74
N GLY A 137 2.11 -2.01 -1.74
CA GLY A 137 3.37 -2.76 -1.77
C GLY A 137 3.85 -3.16 -3.16
N ASP A 138 5.09 -3.64 -3.22
CA ASP A 138 5.84 -3.98 -4.43
C ASP A 138 5.93 -2.80 -5.39
N VAL A 139 6.52 -1.73 -4.86
CA VAL A 139 6.78 -0.50 -5.60
C VAL A 139 7.89 -0.73 -6.63
N VAL A 140 8.91 -1.47 -6.24
CA VAL A 140 10.07 -1.79 -7.07
C VAL A 140 10.32 -3.29 -7.04
N TYR A 141 10.36 -3.90 -8.23
CA TYR A 141 10.67 -5.30 -8.40
C TYR A 141 12.16 -5.54 -8.55
N TYR A 142 12.49 -6.78 -8.16
CA TYR A 142 13.83 -7.24 -7.91
C TYR A 142 14.48 -6.51 -6.73
N PHE A 143 14.00 -6.89 -5.54
CA PHE A 143 14.68 -6.70 -4.25
C PHE A 143 14.67 -5.27 -3.74
N GLY A 144 13.77 -4.43 -4.29
CA GLY A 144 13.50 -3.11 -3.76
C GLY A 144 14.74 -2.22 -3.77
N GLU A 145 15.73 -2.51 -4.61
CA GLU A 145 17.00 -1.80 -4.59
C GLU A 145 16.83 -0.34 -5.01
N ALA A 146 17.56 0.57 -4.34
CA ALA A 146 17.54 1.99 -4.63
C ALA A 146 17.83 2.32 -6.11
N THR A 147 18.63 1.48 -6.78
CA THR A 147 19.01 1.69 -8.18
C THR A 147 17.84 1.60 -9.17
N TYR A 148 16.74 0.93 -8.82
CA TYR A 148 15.59 0.72 -9.71
C TYR A 148 14.45 1.73 -9.46
N TYR A 149 14.48 2.48 -8.35
CA TYR A 149 13.43 3.45 -8.00
C TYR A 149 13.22 4.52 -9.06
N TYR A 150 14.27 4.96 -9.76
CA TYR A 150 14.08 5.93 -10.85
C TYR A 150 13.13 5.37 -11.91
N ASP A 151 13.45 4.20 -12.46
CA ASP A 151 12.75 3.62 -13.60
C ASP A 151 11.41 3.00 -13.22
N GLN A 152 11.26 2.51 -11.99
CA GLN A 152 10.09 1.77 -11.53
C GLN A 152 9.18 2.56 -10.58
N PHE A 153 9.54 3.78 -10.16
CA PHE A 153 8.67 4.61 -9.32
C PHE A 153 8.67 6.08 -9.75
N TYR A 154 9.82 6.72 -9.79
CA TYR A 154 9.85 8.17 -10.05
C TYR A 154 9.45 8.54 -11.47
N GLU A 155 9.94 7.81 -12.48
CA GLU A 155 9.63 8.08 -13.88
C GLU A 155 8.18 7.74 -14.25
N PRO A 156 7.63 6.55 -13.92
CA PRO A 156 6.25 6.20 -14.25
C PRO A 156 5.22 7.13 -13.58
N TYR A 157 5.51 7.56 -12.35
CA TYR A 157 4.63 8.45 -11.58
C TYR A 157 5.03 9.93 -11.67
N ARG A 158 5.90 10.33 -12.61
CA ARG A 158 6.39 11.72 -12.72
C ARG A 158 5.26 12.75 -12.89
N SER A 159 4.17 12.33 -13.53
CA SER A 159 3.00 13.17 -13.83
C SER A 159 1.90 13.10 -12.77
N TYR A 160 1.93 12.13 -11.84
CA TYR A 160 0.89 11.95 -10.84
C TYR A 160 0.91 13.09 -9.79
N PRO A 161 -0.08 13.99 -9.77
CA PRO A 161 0.06 15.31 -9.13
C PRO A 161 -0.26 15.33 -7.62
N ALA A 162 -0.48 14.16 -7.02
CA ALA A 162 -0.85 14.00 -5.61
C ALA A 162 0.18 13.14 -4.85
N PRO A 163 0.15 13.16 -3.50
CA PRO A 163 1.02 12.30 -2.71
C PRO A 163 0.77 10.83 -2.99
N ILE A 164 1.85 10.04 -2.94
CA ILE A 164 1.80 8.58 -3.00
C ILE A 164 2.31 8.06 -1.67
N VAL A 165 1.41 7.59 -0.80
CA VAL A 165 1.77 6.85 0.41
C VAL A 165 1.73 5.35 0.12
N ALA A 166 2.51 4.55 0.82
CA ALA A 166 2.67 3.12 0.54
C ALA A 166 2.80 2.30 1.81
N MET A 167 2.23 1.10 1.81
CA MET A 167 2.82 0.01 2.60
C MET A 167 3.88 -0.70 1.76
N ALA A 168 4.85 -1.35 2.42
CA ALA A 168 5.83 -2.18 1.72
C ALA A 168 5.25 -3.56 1.39
N GLY A 169 5.63 -4.12 0.24
CA GLY A 169 5.40 -5.50 -0.14
C GLY A 169 6.62 -6.38 0.09
N ASN A 170 6.59 -7.64 -0.35
CA ASN A 170 7.72 -8.55 -0.17
C ASN A 170 8.93 -8.05 -0.95
N HIS A 171 8.77 -7.69 -2.23
CA HIS A 171 9.88 -7.24 -3.07
C HIS A 171 10.56 -5.97 -2.55
N ASP A 172 9.86 -5.11 -1.82
CA ASP A 172 10.44 -3.91 -1.21
C ASP A 172 11.43 -4.21 -0.08
N GLY A 173 11.38 -5.41 0.51
CA GLY A 173 12.20 -5.79 1.66
C GLY A 173 13.17 -6.96 1.43
N VAL A 174 13.01 -7.74 0.36
CA VAL A 174 13.93 -8.86 0.05
C VAL A 174 15.33 -8.32 -0.22
N VAL A 175 16.36 -8.95 0.36
CA VAL A 175 17.79 -8.65 0.14
C VAL A 175 18.63 -9.92 -0.05
N TYR A 176 19.53 -9.95 -1.02
CA TYR A 176 20.45 -11.07 -1.16
C TYR A 176 21.57 -11.09 -0.15
N SER A 177 22.13 -12.29 0.04
CA SER A 177 23.37 -12.46 0.80
C SER A 177 24.56 -11.65 0.25
N SER A 178 24.52 -11.26 -1.03
CA SER A 178 25.52 -10.41 -1.68
C SER A 178 25.24 -8.91 -1.51
N ASP A 179 24.04 -8.54 -1.09
CA ASP A 179 23.63 -7.16 -1.04
C ASP A 179 24.23 -6.51 0.20
N SER A 180 24.79 -5.32 0.00
CA SER A 180 25.32 -4.53 1.09
C SER A 180 24.24 -3.72 1.81
N ALA A 181 23.09 -3.52 1.16
CA ALA A 181 21.95 -2.79 1.70
C ALA A 181 21.15 -3.70 2.66
N PRO A 182 20.72 -3.18 3.83
CA PRO A 182 19.77 -3.91 4.68
C PRO A 182 18.37 -3.94 4.06
N THR A 183 17.55 -4.90 4.50
CA THR A 183 16.12 -4.98 4.17
C THR A 183 15.43 -3.62 4.30
N LEU A 184 14.54 -3.31 3.34
CA LEU A 184 13.72 -2.09 3.29
C LEU A 184 14.50 -0.77 3.17
N GLU A 185 15.82 -0.76 2.99
CA GLU A 185 16.60 0.49 3.01
C GLU A 185 16.08 1.53 2.03
N ALA A 186 15.88 1.16 0.76
CA ALA A 186 15.39 2.08 -0.25
C ALA A 186 13.93 2.50 0.01
N PHE A 187 13.08 1.58 0.49
CA PHE A 187 11.71 1.91 0.88
C PHE A 187 11.70 2.96 2.00
N LEU A 188 12.52 2.78 3.04
CA LEU A 188 12.64 3.75 4.13
C LEU A 188 13.15 5.11 3.63
N ASN A 189 14.11 5.12 2.71
CA ASN A 189 14.66 6.35 2.15
C ASN A 189 13.63 7.14 1.30
N ASN A 190 12.77 6.44 0.55
CA ASN A 190 11.83 7.07 -0.39
C ASN A 190 10.43 7.31 0.21
N PHE A 191 10.01 6.51 1.20
CA PHE A 191 8.68 6.63 1.80
C PHE A 191 8.67 7.13 3.25
N CYS A 192 9.76 6.93 4.00
CA CYS A 192 9.84 7.20 5.45
C CYS A 192 10.90 8.27 5.81
N ALA A 193 11.15 9.22 4.91
CA ALA A 193 12.10 10.29 5.16
C ALA A 193 11.64 11.18 6.34
N PRO A 194 12.55 11.78 7.13
CA PRO A 194 12.17 12.64 8.25
C PRO A 194 11.47 13.94 7.81
N SER A 195 11.65 14.34 6.55
CA SER A 195 11.03 15.51 5.93
C SER A 195 11.00 15.32 4.42
N PRO A 196 10.15 16.04 3.67
CA PRO A 196 10.18 15.98 2.20
C PRO A 196 11.57 16.33 1.67
N VAL A 197 12.11 15.47 0.82
CA VAL A 197 13.44 15.63 0.24
C VAL A 197 13.51 14.97 -1.13
N VAL A 198 14.20 15.58 -2.08
CA VAL A 198 14.53 14.91 -3.35
C VAL A 198 15.69 13.95 -3.08
N THR A 199 15.42 12.65 -3.17
CA THR A 199 16.44 11.60 -2.96
C THR A 199 17.33 11.46 -4.20
N PRO A 200 18.54 10.90 -4.09
CA PRO A 200 19.33 10.52 -5.26
C PRO A 200 18.57 9.61 -6.23
N ASP A 201 17.70 8.76 -5.70
CA ASP A 201 16.90 7.77 -6.43
C ASP A 201 15.88 8.42 -7.38
N ALA A 202 15.52 9.69 -7.14
CA ALA A 202 14.65 10.47 -8.04
C ALA A 202 15.31 10.79 -9.39
N GLY A 203 16.61 10.53 -9.57
CA GLY A 203 17.31 10.63 -10.84
C GLY A 203 17.21 11.99 -11.54
N GLY A 204 17.04 13.06 -10.76
CA GLY A 204 16.89 14.44 -11.22
C GLY A 204 15.45 14.95 -11.32
N LEU A 205 14.45 14.11 -11.04
CA LEU A 205 13.05 14.55 -10.92
C LEU A 205 12.81 15.29 -9.61
N SER A 206 11.80 16.17 -9.62
CA SER A 206 11.49 17.06 -8.49
C SER A 206 10.62 16.41 -7.41
N ARG A 207 10.00 15.25 -7.68
CA ARG A 207 9.15 14.53 -6.71
C ARG A 207 9.97 14.26 -5.45
N THR A 208 9.44 14.67 -4.29
CA THR A 208 10.08 14.43 -2.99
C THR A 208 9.67 13.08 -2.42
N ALA A 209 10.57 12.45 -1.66
CA ALA A 209 10.25 11.33 -0.77
C ALA A 209 9.15 11.70 0.23
N MET A 210 8.41 10.67 0.65
CA MET A 210 7.36 10.80 1.65
C MET A 210 7.90 10.75 3.09
N ILE A 211 7.01 11.07 4.03
CA ILE A 211 7.32 11.22 5.45
C ILE A 211 6.57 10.22 6.34
N GLN A 212 6.37 9.00 5.84
CA GLN A 212 5.69 7.98 6.61
C GLN A 212 6.44 7.69 7.90
N PRO A 213 5.72 7.44 9.01
CA PRO A 213 6.34 7.14 10.28
C PRO A 213 6.92 5.73 10.34
N GLY A 214 6.79 4.91 9.30
CA GLY A 214 7.30 3.55 9.23
C GLY A 214 6.68 2.77 8.08
N VAL A 215 7.02 1.49 8.00
CA VAL A 215 6.51 0.55 6.97
C VAL A 215 5.11 0.00 7.28
N TYR A 216 4.63 0.22 8.51
CA TYR A 216 3.26 0.01 8.95
C TYR A 216 2.80 1.25 9.72
N PHE A 217 1.58 1.72 9.44
CA PHE A 217 1.04 2.95 10.02
C PHE A 217 -0.45 3.13 9.72
N THR A 218 -1.09 4.00 10.50
CA THR A 218 -2.41 4.53 10.17
C THR A 218 -2.27 5.77 9.31
N PHE A 219 -2.87 5.77 8.13
CA PHE A 219 -3.09 6.97 7.35
C PHE A 219 -4.49 7.55 7.65
N ASP A 220 -4.53 8.75 8.23
CA ASP A 220 -5.75 9.44 8.65
C ASP A 220 -6.08 10.59 7.69
N ALA A 221 -7.18 10.47 6.97
CA ALA A 221 -7.68 11.46 6.02
C ALA A 221 -9.16 11.76 6.31
N PRO A 222 -9.71 12.89 5.82
CA PRO A 222 -11.14 13.13 5.94
C PRO A 222 -11.94 11.94 5.37
N PHE A 223 -12.95 11.48 6.10
CA PHE A 223 -13.83 10.35 5.76
C PHE A 223 -13.20 8.96 5.73
N VAL A 224 -11.87 8.79 5.72
CA VAL A 224 -11.23 7.47 5.62
C VAL A 224 -9.98 7.34 6.49
N ARG A 225 -9.86 6.18 7.15
CA ARG A 225 -8.62 5.73 7.80
C ARG A 225 -8.16 4.43 7.15
N VAL A 226 -6.91 4.41 6.70
CA VAL A 226 -6.26 3.20 6.18
C VAL A 226 -5.25 2.70 7.21
N LEU A 227 -5.38 1.45 7.63
CA LEU A 227 -4.49 0.77 8.58
C LEU A 227 -3.55 -0.12 7.77
N GLY A 228 -2.38 0.42 7.40
CA GLY A 228 -1.38 -0.27 6.58
C GLY A 228 -0.48 -1.17 7.43
N LEU A 229 -0.35 -2.43 7.02
CA LEU A 229 0.50 -3.44 7.63
C LEU A 229 1.64 -3.82 6.68
N TYR A 230 2.80 -4.16 7.24
CA TYR A 230 3.89 -4.77 6.49
C TYR A 230 3.86 -6.29 6.67
N SER A 231 3.50 -7.00 5.60
CA SER A 231 3.26 -8.43 5.63
C SER A 231 4.47 -9.30 5.35
N ASN A 232 5.70 -8.78 5.52
CA ASN A 232 7.01 -9.45 5.40
C ASN A 232 7.57 -9.64 3.97
N VAL A 233 8.78 -10.24 3.88
CA VAL A 233 9.61 -10.47 2.67
C VAL A 233 9.43 -11.84 2.02
N LEU A 234 8.70 -12.76 2.65
CA LEU A 234 8.42 -14.07 2.08
C LEU A 234 7.60 -13.90 0.82
N GLU A 235 7.75 -14.84 -0.11
CA GLU A 235 6.84 -14.93 -1.24
C GLU A 235 5.44 -15.36 -0.78
N ASP A 236 5.36 -16.36 0.09
CA ASP A 236 4.13 -16.78 0.73
C ASP A 236 4.45 -17.53 2.02
N PRO A 237 3.57 -17.51 3.03
CA PRO A 237 2.44 -16.61 3.19
C PRO A 237 2.86 -15.27 3.83
N GLY A 238 1.94 -14.30 3.87
CA GLY A 238 2.07 -13.14 4.73
C GLY A 238 2.05 -13.50 6.23
N VAL A 239 2.86 -12.79 7.01
CA VAL A 239 3.05 -12.97 8.47
C VAL A 239 3.31 -11.61 9.09
N ILE A 240 2.58 -11.26 10.16
CA ILE A 240 2.65 -9.96 10.85
C ILE A 240 2.93 -10.07 12.35
N SER A 241 3.20 -11.28 12.86
CA SER A 241 3.31 -11.57 14.28
C SER A 241 4.45 -12.53 14.61
N ASP A 242 4.72 -12.79 15.90
CA ASP A 242 5.58 -13.90 16.33
C ASP A 242 4.91 -15.28 16.24
N GLU A 243 3.68 -15.36 15.71
CA GLU A 243 2.90 -16.58 15.59
C GLU A 243 2.74 -17.34 16.93
N ASN A 244 2.53 -16.59 18.02
CA ASN A 244 2.47 -17.12 19.40
C ASN A 244 3.80 -17.70 19.88
N GLY A 245 4.90 -17.10 19.43
CA GLY A 245 6.27 -17.46 19.80
C GLY A 245 6.90 -18.58 18.98
N SER A 246 6.25 -19.06 17.91
CA SER A 246 6.92 -19.98 16.95
C SER A 246 7.89 -19.26 16.02
N ASN A 247 7.69 -17.95 15.81
CA ASN A 247 8.57 -17.10 15.04
C ASN A 247 9.48 -16.28 15.98
N THR A 248 10.76 -16.19 15.64
CA THR A 248 11.79 -15.50 16.45
C THR A 248 12.35 -14.25 15.79
N VAL A 249 11.94 -13.96 14.54
CA VAL A 249 12.36 -12.79 13.76
C VAL A 249 11.36 -11.66 13.94
N LEU A 250 10.07 -11.99 13.87
CA LEU A 250 8.97 -11.06 14.07
C LEU A 250 8.49 -11.05 15.52
N ASP A 251 7.69 -10.06 15.88
CA ASP A 251 7.02 -9.95 17.17
C ASP A 251 5.57 -9.48 17.02
N GLN A 252 4.87 -9.30 18.15
CA GLN A 252 3.47 -8.89 18.19
C GLN A 252 3.21 -7.40 17.91
N ARG A 253 4.22 -6.61 17.48
CA ARG A 253 4.07 -5.15 17.38
C ARG A 253 2.99 -4.72 16.39
N GLN A 254 2.87 -5.40 15.24
CA GLN A 254 1.90 -5.03 14.21
C GLN A 254 0.47 -5.45 14.61
N VAL A 255 0.32 -6.56 15.32
CA VAL A 255 -0.96 -6.96 15.92
C VAL A 255 -1.37 -5.98 17.03
N ALA A 256 -0.42 -5.54 17.86
CA ALA A 256 -0.65 -4.52 18.88
C ALA A 256 -1.01 -3.16 18.26
N PHE A 257 -0.33 -2.76 17.19
CA PHE A 257 -0.68 -1.60 16.37
C PHE A 257 -2.12 -1.67 15.87
N LEU A 258 -2.47 -2.74 15.16
CA LEU A 258 -3.80 -2.91 14.57
C LEU A 258 -4.89 -2.87 15.64
N THR A 259 -4.65 -3.57 16.75
CA THR A 259 -5.56 -3.58 17.91
C THR A 259 -5.74 -2.16 18.47
N ALA A 260 -4.65 -1.42 18.67
CA ALA A 260 -4.70 -0.05 19.21
C ALA A 260 -5.46 0.90 18.27
N ALA A 261 -5.19 0.84 16.96
CA ALA A 261 -5.88 1.68 15.97
C ALA A 261 -7.39 1.39 15.91
N LEU A 262 -7.78 0.12 15.92
CA LEU A 262 -9.19 -0.29 15.95
C LEU A 262 -9.88 0.10 17.27
N GLN A 263 -9.18 0.00 18.41
CA GLN A 263 -9.70 0.49 19.69
C GLN A 263 -9.86 2.02 19.69
N ARG A 264 -8.94 2.75 19.05
CA ARG A 264 -9.05 4.20 18.88
C ARG A 264 -10.30 4.56 18.08
N ILE A 265 -10.55 3.88 16.96
CA ILE A 265 -11.78 4.02 16.15
C ILE A 265 -13.04 3.88 17.01
N VAL A 266 -13.12 2.86 17.86
CA VAL A 266 -14.26 2.65 18.78
C VAL A 266 -14.35 3.78 19.81
N SER A 267 -13.23 4.16 20.43
CA SER A 267 -13.19 5.17 21.49
C SER A 267 -13.63 6.55 21.01
N GLU A 268 -13.24 6.91 19.78
CA GLU A 268 -13.59 8.17 19.13
C GLU A 268 -15.00 8.15 18.53
N LYS A 269 -15.63 6.97 18.46
CA LYS A 269 -16.88 6.74 17.70
C LYS A 269 -16.72 7.21 16.26
N TYR A 270 -15.59 6.87 15.65
CA TYR A 270 -15.26 7.29 14.30
C TYR A 270 -16.31 6.76 13.31
N VAL A 271 -16.87 7.66 12.50
CA VAL A 271 -17.97 7.37 11.58
C VAL A 271 -17.55 7.24 10.11
N GLY A 272 -16.27 7.50 9.80
CA GLY A 272 -15.74 7.34 8.46
C GLY A 272 -15.39 5.89 8.11
N ALA A 273 -14.99 5.68 6.86
CA ALA A 273 -14.50 4.40 6.38
C ALA A 273 -13.21 4.00 7.09
N VAL A 274 -13.04 2.69 7.28
CA VAL A 274 -11.88 2.07 7.91
C VAL A 274 -11.46 0.93 7.01
N ILE A 275 -10.25 1.01 6.49
CA ILE A 275 -9.70 0.03 5.55
C ILE A 275 -8.47 -0.59 6.20
N ILE A 276 -8.33 -1.90 6.14
CA ILE A 276 -7.04 -2.55 6.43
C ILE A 276 -6.34 -2.76 5.09
N ALA A 277 -5.10 -2.33 4.97
CA ALA A 277 -4.26 -2.60 3.82
C ALA A 277 -3.13 -3.54 4.24
N VAL A 278 -2.97 -4.64 3.51
CA VAL A 278 -1.91 -5.65 3.73
C VAL A 278 -1.49 -6.25 2.40
N HIS A 279 -0.20 -6.24 2.07
CA HIS A 279 0.27 -6.59 0.73
C HIS A 279 -0.08 -8.04 0.36
N HIS A 280 0.35 -9.01 1.17
CA HIS A 280 -0.05 -10.40 1.02
C HIS A 280 -1.57 -10.55 1.26
N PRO A 281 -2.33 -11.16 0.34
CA PRO A 281 -3.76 -11.25 0.49
C PRO A 281 -4.17 -12.33 1.50
N PRO A 282 -5.18 -12.06 2.35
CA PRO A 282 -5.83 -13.12 3.13
C PRO A 282 -6.41 -14.23 2.24
N PHE A 283 -6.94 -13.87 1.07
CA PHE A 283 -7.54 -14.78 0.09
C PHE A 283 -7.05 -14.43 -1.32
N THR A 284 -6.62 -15.44 -2.07
CA THR A 284 -6.37 -15.32 -3.51
C THR A 284 -6.69 -16.62 -4.22
N GLY A 285 -7.25 -16.50 -5.43
CA GLY A 285 -7.46 -17.58 -6.38
C GLY A 285 -6.37 -17.65 -7.44
N GLY A 286 -5.34 -16.79 -7.37
CA GLY A 286 -4.24 -16.72 -8.34
C GLY A 286 -3.43 -18.02 -8.42
N THR A 287 -2.83 -18.29 -9.57
CA THR A 287 -2.00 -19.48 -9.79
C THR A 287 -0.72 -19.44 -8.98
N ASP A 288 -0.11 -18.26 -8.89
CA ASP A 288 1.29 -18.10 -8.49
C ASP A 288 1.44 -17.93 -6.97
N HIS A 289 0.41 -17.39 -6.31
CA HIS A 289 0.46 -17.05 -4.87
C HIS A 289 -0.59 -17.78 -4.02
N GLY A 290 -0.36 -17.82 -2.72
CA GLY A 290 -1.22 -18.41 -1.70
C GLY A 290 -2.02 -17.38 -0.91
N GLY A 291 -3.12 -17.82 -0.30
CA GLY A 291 -3.78 -17.03 0.74
C GLY A 291 -2.97 -17.08 2.05
N SER A 292 -3.17 -16.09 2.92
CA SER A 292 -2.44 -15.95 4.18
C SER A 292 -3.32 -16.22 5.43
N PRO A 293 -3.68 -17.48 5.74
CA PRO A 293 -4.68 -17.80 6.76
C PRO A 293 -4.23 -17.48 8.19
N GLN A 294 -2.94 -17.60 8.52
CA GLN A 294 -2.44 -17.27 9.85
C GLN A 294 -2.44 -15.75 10.08
N MET A 295 -2.02 -14.96 9.08
CA MET A 295 -2.13 -13.50 9.12
C MET A 295 -3.58 -13.04 9.20
N LEU A 296 -4.51 -13.71 8.49
CA LEU A 296 -5.95 -13.46 8.65
C LEU A 296 -6.41 -13.70 10.09
N ALA A 297 -5.95 -14.78 10.73
CA ALA A 297 -6.28 -15.05 12.14
C ALA A 297 -5.73 -13.98 13.10
N ASP A 298 -4.56 -13.40 12.82
CA ASP A 298 -4.01 -12.28 13.58
C ASP A 298 -4.85 -11.00 13.40
N ILE A 299 -5.26 -10.69 12.16
CA ILE A 299 -6.18 -9.59 11.85
C ILE A 299 -7.53 -9.76 12.56
N ASP A 300 -8.11 -10.96 12.50
CA ASP A 300 -9.36 -11.32 13.18
C ASP A 300 -9.25 -11.17 14.70
N SER A 301 -8.10 -11.55 15.27
CA SER A 301 -7.84 -11.43 16.70
C SER A 301 -7.80 -9.96 17.12
N ALA A 302 -7.17 -9.09 16.34
CA ALA A 302 -7.17 -7.64 16.58
C ALA A 302 -8.58 -7.03 16.45
N CYS A 303 -9.35 -7.42 15.43
CA CYS A 303 -10.73 -6.96 15.22
C CYS A 303 -11.65 -7.40 16.36
N THR A 304 -11.51 -8.65 16.80
CA THR A 304 -12.25 -9.20 17.94
C THR A 304 -11.89 -8.49 19.24
N ALA A 305 -10.60 -8.27 19.50
CA ALA A 305 -10.11 -7.59 20.70
C ALA A 305 -10.56 -6.12 20.76
N ALA A 306 -10.66 -5.45 19.62
CA ALA A 306 -11.15 -4.07 19.53
C ALA A 306 -12.69 -3.98 19.54
N GLY A 307 -13.39 -5.06 19.16
CA GLY A 307 -14.84 -5.03 18.94
C GLY A 307 -15.24 -4.24 17.70
N PHE A 308 -14.36 -4.17 16.69
CA PHE A 308 -14.59 -3.45 15.44
C PHE A 308 -13.99 -4.20 14.26
N TRP A 309 -14.78 -4.37 13.20
CA TRP A 309 -14.36 -4.94 11.93
C TRP A 309 -14.24 -3.84 10.87
N PRO A 310 -13.24 -3.89 9.96
CA PRO A 310 -13.06 -2.87 8.94
C PRO A 310 -14.23 -2.84 7.95
N HIS A 311 -14.31 -1.77 7.17
CA HIS A 311 -15.26 -1.63 6.07
C HIS A 311 -14.76 -2.29 4.79
N ALA A 312 -13.45 -2.45 4.62
CA ALA A 312 -12.83 -3.20 3.52
C ALA A 312 -11.42 -3.67 3.91
N VAL A 313 -10.91 -4.67 3.18
CA VAL A 313 -9.51 -5.08 3.21
C VAL A 313 -8.94 -5.01 1.79
N LEU A 314 -7.78 -4.36 1.62
CA LEU A 314 -7.09 -4.21 0.34
C LEU A 314 -5.72 -4.89 0.37
N SER A 315 -5.38 -5.56 -0.73
CA SER A 315 -4.13 -6.30 -0.92
C SER A 315 -3.61 -6.20 -2.34
N GLY A 316 -2.33 -6.49 -2.53
CA GLY A 316 -1.67 -6.63 -3.83
C GLY A 316 -1.21 -8.08 -4.02
N HIS A 317 0.06 -8.26 -4.38
CA HIS A 317 0.85 -9.49 -4.43
C HIS A 317 0.44 -10.48 -5.52
N SER A 318 -0.83 -10.89 -5.56
CA SER A 318 -1.32 -11.68 -6.69
C SER A 318 -1.51 -10.75 -7.88
N HIS A 319 -0.82 -11.03 -8.99
CA HIS A 319 -0.75 -10.13 -10.15
C HIS A 319 -2.03 -10.12 -11.01
N ASN A 320 -3.16 -9.77 -10.41
CA ASN A 320 -4.49 -9.67 -11.02
C ASN A 320 -5.44 -8.88 -10.11
N TYR A 321 -6.68 -8.71 -10.56
CA TYR A 321 -7.77 -8.18 -9.76
C TYR A 321 -8.67 -9.29 -9.24
N GLN A 322 -9.04 -9.23 -7.96
CA GLN A 322 -10.03 -10.13 -7.36
C GLN A 322 -10.84 -9.40 -6.31
N ARG A 323 -12.15 -9.67 -6.26
CA ARG A 323 -13.02 -9.19 -5.19
C ARG A 323 -13.74 -10.34 -4.54
N TYR A 324 -13.58 -10.43 -3.22
CA TYR A 324 -14.29 -11.35 -2.36
C TYR A 324 -15.22 -10.61 -1.41
N THR A 325 -16.30 -11.27 -1.02
CA THR A 325 -17.09 -10.90 0.16
C THR A 325 -16.89 -11.98 1.21
N ARG A 326 -16.43 -11.55 2.39
CA ARG A 326 -16.31 -12.39 3.58
C ARG A 326 -17.39 -12.02 4.60
N THR A 327 -18.04 -13.01 5.19
CA THR A 327 -19.05 -12.83 6.23
C THR A 327 -18.53 -13.30 7.59
N VAL A 328 -18.50 -12.39 8.56
CA VAL A 328 -18.18 -12.70 9.97
C VAL A 328 -19.27 -12.14 10.87
N ASN A 329 -19.88 -12.99 11.72
CA ASN A 329 -20.97 -12.59 12.62
C ASN A 329 -22.12 -11.84 11.90
N ASN A 330 -22.52 -12.32 10.72
CA ASN A 330 -23.52 -11.69 9.82
C ASN A 330 -23.15 -10.29 9.31
N THR A 331 -21.88 -9.89 9.42
CA THR A 331 -21.35 -8.67 8.81
C THR A 331 -20.55 -9.05 7.58
N GLU A 332 -20.90 -8.49 6.44
CA GLU A 332 -20.18 -8.67 5.18
C GLU A 332 -19.06 -7.63 5.07
N THR A 333 -17.92 -8.03 4.51
CA THR A 333 -16.78 -7.15 4.27
C THR A 333 -16.13 -7.52 2.93
N PRO A 334 -15.92 -6.56 2.02
CA PRO A 334 -15.17 -6.78 0.81
C PRO A 334 -13.67 -6.94 1.11
N TYR A 335 -13.07 -7.97 0.53
CA TYR A 335 -11.62 -8.20 0.49
C TYR A 335 -11.22 -8.11 -0.98
N ILE A 336 -10.33 -7.18 -1.31
CA ILE A 336 -9.95 -6.87 -2.68
C ILE A 336 -8.46 -7.10 -2.86
N VAL A 337 -8.12 -7.81 -3.93
CA VAL A 337 -6.77 -7.97 -4.44
C VAL A 337 -6.65 -7.10 -5.68
N ALA A 338 -5.65 -6.21 -5.70
CA ALA A 338 -5.38 -5.28 -6.79
C ALA A 338 -3.87 -5.21 -7.06
N GLY A 339 -3.28 -6.38 -7.32
CA GLY A 339 -1.87 -6.51 -7.71
C GLY A 339 -1.62 -6.41 -9.20
N CYS A 340 -2.52 -5.76 -9.95
CA CYS A 340 -2.44 -5.63 -11.41
C CYS A 340 -1.89 -4.25 -11.82
N GLY A 341 -1.03 -3.63 -11.02
CA GLY A 341 -0.58 -2.24 -11.22
C GLY A 341 0.40 -1.99 -12.36
N GLY A 342 0.79 -3.03 -13.09
CA GLY A 342 1.70 -2.93 -14.24
C GLY A 342 2.85 -3.92 -14.22
N HIS A 343 3.06 -4.65 -13.12
CA HIS A 343 4.06 -5.73 -13.08
C HIS A 343 3.68 -6.88 -14.01
N SER A 344 4.60 -7.26 -14.89
CA SER A 344 4.42 -8.31 -15.88
C SER A 344 5.19 -9.58 -15.49
N PRO A 345 4.61 -10.78 -15.71
CA PRO A 345 3.29 -11.04 -16.28
C PRO A 345 2.16 -10.99 -15.24
N LEU A 346 0.93 -10.75 -15.72
CA LEU A 346 -0.28 -11.01 -14.93
C LEU A 346 -0.41 -12.51 -14.59
N SER A 347 -0.94 -12.79 -13.41
CA SER A 347 -1.23 -14.12 -12.91
C SER A 347 -2.66 -14.54 -13.25
N THR A 348 -2.83 -15.74 -13.81
CA THR A 348 -4.16 -16.32 -14.05
C THR A 348 -4.85 -16.75 -12.75
N ILE A 349 -6.17 -16.84 -12.74
CA ILE A 349 -6.90 -17.53 -11.66
C ILE A 349 -6.85 -19.06 -11.87
N ARG A 350 -6.75 -19.85 -10.78
CA ARG A 350 -6.56 -21.33 -10.79
C ARG A 350 -7.69 -22.14 -11.44
N GLY A 351 -8.71 -21.49 -11.99
CA GLY A 351 -9.85 -22.12 -12.62
C GLY A 351 -10.61 -21.17 -13.54
N THR A 352 -11.78 -21.56 -13.99
CA THR A 352 -12.70 -20.65 -14.67
C THR A 352 -13.96 -20.60 -13.84
N TYR A 353 -14.18 -19.47 -13.16
CA TYR A 353 -15.30 -19.30 -12.25
C TYR A 353 -16.34 -18.38 -12.89
N ARG A 354 -17.60 -18.80 -12.87
CA ARG A 354 -18.70 -17.87 -13.12
C ARG A 354 -18.99 -17.15 -11.81
N THR A 355 -18.74 -15.85 -11.77
CA THR A 355 -18.99 -15.04 -10.58
C THR A 355 -20.46 -14.58 -10.48
N PRO A 356 -20.99 -14.41 -9.26
CA PRO A 356 -20.36 -14.75 -7.98
C PRO A 356 -20.21 -16.28 -7.78
N TYR A 357 -19.08 -16.70 -7.22
CA TYR A 357 -18.75 -18.10 -6.92
C TYR A 357 -18.60 -18.29 -5.41
N THR A 358 -19.55 -19.01 -4.81
CA THR A 358 -19.51 -19.38 -3.38
C THR A 358 -18.41 -20.39 -3.12
N ILE A 359 -17.42 -20.00 -2.30
CA ILE A 359 -16.32 -20.87 -1.89
C ILE A 359 -16.76 -21.72 -0.70
N ASP A 360 -17.34 -21.07 0.30
CA ASP A 360 -17.98 -21.69 1.46
C ASP A 360 -19.12 -20.81 2.00
N ASP A 361 -19.65 -21.14 3.18
CA ASP A 361 -20.74 -20.41 3.83
C ASP A 361 -20.36 -19.01 4.33
N THR A 362 -19.08 -18.67 4.34
CA THR A 362 -18.54 -17.39 4.81
C THR A 362 -17.77 -16.61 3.75
N LEU A 363 -17.47 -17.20 2.58
CA LEU A 363 -16.64 -16.57 1.56
C LEU A 363 -17.20 -16.78 0.15
N THR A 364 -17.31 -15.69 -0.61
CA THR A 364 -17.71 -15.69 -2.02
C THR A 364 -16.69 -14.90 -2.83
N LEU A 365 -16.28 -15.42 -4.00
CA LEU A 365 -15.58 -14.66 -5.03
C LEU A 365 -16.62 -13.93 -5.88
N ASN A 366 -16.68 -12.61 -5.78
CA ASN A 366 -17.68 -11.77 -6.41
C ASN A 366 -17.29 -11.30 -7.80
N SER A 367 -16.00 -11.06 -8.05
CA SER A 367 -15.46 -10.66 -9.35
C SER A 367 -13.97 -10.97 -9.42
N TYR A 368 -13.42 -11.08 -10.63
CA TYR A 368 -11.98 -11.11 -10.88
C TYR A 368 -11.69 -10.67 -12.31
N ASP A 369 -10.48 -10.19 -12.54
CA ASP A 369 -9.90 -9.89 -13.85
C ASP A 369 -8.43 -10.30 -13.81
N ASP A 370 -8.05 -11.28 -14.64
CA ASP A 370 -6.70 -11.81 -14.79
C ASP A 370 -6.10 -11.54 -16.18
N THR A 371 -6.71 -10.62 -16.92
CA THR A 371 -6.30 -10.26 -18.29
C THR A 371 -5.78 -8.84 -18.41
N ASP A 372 -6.19 -7.95 -17.49
CA ASP A 372 -5.92 -6.52 -17.61
C ASP A 372 -5.15 -5.95 -16.41
N TYR A 373 -4.24 -5.02 -16.71
CA TYR A 373 -3.65 -4.15 -15.71
C TYR A 373 -4.66 -3.09 -15.28
N GLY A 374 -4.56 -2.55 -14.07
CA GLY A 374 -5.49 -1.54 -13.60
C GLY A 374 -5.18 -1.01 -12.21
N TYR A 375 -6.14 -0.26 -11.67
CA TYR A 375 -6.07 0.31 -10.33
C TYR A 375 -7.46 0.39 -9.71
N LEU A 376 -7.50 0.67 -8.41
CA LEU A 376 -8.72 0.97 -7.70
C LEU A 376 -8.91 2.48 -7.58
N ARG A 377 -10.12 2.96 -7.84
CA ARG A 377 -10.59 4.29 -7.43
C ARG A 377 -11.55 4.12 -6.27
N LEU A 378 -11.30 4.83 -5.17
CA LEU A 378 -12.08 4.76 -3.95
C LEU A 378 -12.77 6.09 -3.72
N VAL A 379 -14.09 6.05 -3.56
CA VAL A 379 -14.95 7.22 -3.33
C VAL A 379 -15.56 7.08 -1.94
N VAL A 380 -15.29 8.03 -1.05
CA VAL A 380 -15.69 7.93 0.36
C VAL A 380 -16.36 9.22 0.81
N ASN A 381 -17.55 9.11 1.39
CA ASN A 381 -18.26 10.21 2.02
C ASN A 381 -18.71 9.80 3.43
N ALA A 382 -19.61 10.58 4.04
CA ALA A 382 -20.11 10.30 5.39
C ALA A 382 -21.00 9.03 5.49
N GLU A 383 -21.50 8.50 4.37
CA GLU A 383 -22.45 7.40 4.31
C GLU A 383 -21.86 6.13 3.70
N THR A 384 -20.99 6.27 2.70
CA THR A 384 -20.52 5.14 1.88
C THR A 384 -19.01 5.15 1.65
N LEU A 385 -18.48 3.93 1.52
CA LEU A 385 -17.20 3.63 0.86
C LEU A 385 -17.52 2.87 -0.42
N THR A 386 -17.22 3.44 -1.58
CA THR A 386 -17.33 2.79 -2.88
C THR A 386 -15.93 2.48 -3.41
N ILE A 387 -15.73 1.25 -3.87
CA ILE A 387 -14.46 0.78 -4.44
C ILE A 387 -14.73 0.33 -5.86
N GLU A 388 -14.03 0.96 -6.80
CA GLU A 388 -14.18 0.81 -8.24
C GLU A 388 -12.90 0.23 -8.81
N PHE A 389 -12.99 -0.81 -9.64
CA PHE A 389 -11.86 -1.32 -10.42
C PHE A 389 -11.88 -0.75 -11.83
N HIS A 390 -10.76 -0.15 -12.24
CA HIS A 390 -10.59 0.50 -13.52
C HIS A 390 -9.43 -0.15 -14.29
N PRO A 391 -9.69 -1.04 -15.26
CA PRO A 391 -8.64 -1.61 -16.08
C PRO A 391 -8.10 -0.55 -17.05
N GLU A 392 -6.80 -0.59 -17.30
CA GLU A 392 -6.12 0.29 -18.25
C GLU A 392 -6.64 0.06 -19.68
N ALA A 393 -6.96 -1.20 -20.02
CA ALA A 393 -7.36 -1.62 -21.36
C ALA A 393 -8.65 -0.94 -21.88
N ASP A 394 -9.48 -0.39 -21.01
CA ASP A 394 -10.65 0.43 -21.38
C ASP A 394 -10.27 1.77 -22.02
N GLY A 395 -8.98 2.11 -22.00
CA GLY A 395 -8.42 3.35 -22.50
C GLY A 395 -8.19 4.38 -21.39
N GLY A 396 -7.19 5.23 -21.62
CA GLY A 396 -6.66 6.17 -20.63
C GLY A 396 -7.55 7.33 -20.20
N VAL A 397 -8.79 7.45 -20.71
CA VAL A 397 -9.76 8.47 -20.29
C VAL A 397 -11.13 7.89 -19.91
N THR A 398 -11.30 6.56 -20.02
CA THR A 398 -12.55 5.91 -19.67
C THR A 398 -12.69 5.85 -18.15
N LYS A 399 -13.81 6.39 -17.65
CA LYS A 399 -14.11 6.55 -16.21
C LYS A 399 -15.14 5.56 -15.67
N THR A 400 -15.69 4.71 -16.54
CA THR A 400 -16.62 3.67 -16.11
C THR A 400 -15.80 2.52 -15.54
N PRO A 401 -16.06 2.07 -14.30
CA PRO A 401 -15.38 0.90 -13.76
C PRO A 401 -15.98 -0.41 -14.29
N ASP A 402 -15.15 -1.44 -14.36
CA ASP A 402 -15.55 -2.80 -14.75
C ASP A 402 -16.09 -3.63 -13.59
N ASP A 403 -15.69 -3.28 -12.35
CA ASP A 403 -16.30 -3.81 -11.14
C ASP A 403 -16.46 -2.72 -10.08
N THR A 404 -17.49 -2.87 -9.24
CA THR A 404 -17.78 -1.93 -8.17
C THR A 404 -18.39 -2.65 -6.97
N VAL A 405 -18.02 -2.20 -5.77
CA VAL A 405 -18.71 -2.55 -4.53
C VAL A 405 -18.87 -1.30 -3.67
N THR A 406 -20.06 -1.10 -3.12
CA THR A 406 -20.33 -0.03 -2.15
C THR A 406 -20.66 -0.60 -0.79
N VAL A 407 -20.02 -0.07 0.25
CA VAL A 407 -20.26 -0.38 1.66
C VAL A 407 -20.99 0.79 2.29
N ASN A 408 -22.18 0.57 2.83
CA ASN A 408 -22.80 1.55 3.72
C ASN A 408 -22.10 1.51 5.09
N LEU A 409 -21.51 2.63 5.52
CA LEU A 409 -20.68 2.71 6.72
C LEU A 409 -21.47 2.43 8.01
N SER A 410 -22.75 2.78 8.03
CA SER A 410 -23.61 2.61 9.21
C SER A 410 -24.23 1.22 9.30
N THR A 411 -24.76 0.70 8.19
CA THR A 411 -25.49 -0.58 8.16
C THR A 411 -24.61 -1.77 7.84
N ARG A 412 -23.39 -1.53 7.33
CA ARG A 412 -22.48 -2.55 6.79
C ARG A 412 -23.05 -3.35 5.60
N ALA A 413 -24.12 -2.85 4.97
CA ALA A 413 -24.67 -3.47 3.79
C ALA A 413 -23.76 -3.25 2.57
N LEU A 414 -23.62 -4.30 1.75
CA LEU A 414 -22.94 -4.23 0.46
C LEU A 414 -23.97 -4.05 -0.66
N SER A 415 -23.61 -3.27 -1.68
CA SER A 415 -24.41 -3.09 -2.91
C SER A 415 -23.56 -2.95 -4.15
#